data_AF-A0A540L8V2-F1
#
_entry.id   AF-A0A540L8V2-F1
#
_cell.length_a   1.000
_cell.length_b   1.000
_cell.length_c   1.000
_cell.angle_alpha   90.00
_cell.angle_beta   90.00
_cell.angle_gamma   90.00
#
_symmetry.space_group_name_H-M   'P 1'
#
loop_
_entity.id
_entity.type
_entity.pdbx_description
1 polymer ?
#
loop_
_entity_poly.entity_id
_entity_poly.type
_entity_poly.pdbx_seq_one_letter_code
_entity_poly.pdbx_strand_id
1 'polypeptide(L)'
;MKCKSASGVLCDCRRPLKLKGKFYRMTIRPAMLYDTECWAVKHQHVHKMGVAEIRMLRGMCGHTRKDKIRNEDIRGKVGAEIEGKMRENQLRWFGLVQRRPRGRGSGPKG
;
A
#
# COMPACT_ATOMS: atom_id res chain seq x y z
N MET A 1 -13.85 11.10 -6.25
CA MET A 1 -14.28 10.07 -5.27
C MET A 1 -14.55 10.74 -3.93
N LYS A 2 -15.79 10.66 -3.40
CA LYS A 2 -16.23 11.35 -2.17
C LYS A 2 -15.89 10.50 -0.93
N CYS A 3 -14.72 10.70 -0.33
CA CYS A 3 -14.27 10.00 0.89
C CYS A 3 -14.79 10.63 2.20
N LYS A 4 -16.08 11.00 2.30
CA LYS A 4 -16.61 11.64 3.53
C LYS A 4 -17.13 10.61 4.55
N SER A 5 -17.69 9.49 4.12
CA SER A 5 -18.40 8.56 5.03
C SER A 5 -17.49 7.59 5.80
N ALA A 6 -16.29 7.26 5.31
CA ALA A 6 -15.37 6.33 5.97
C ALA A 6 -14.40 7.01 6.97
N SER A 7 -14.32 8.35 6.94
CA SER A 7 -13.38 9.11 7.78
C SER A 7 -13.66 8.90 9.27
N GLY A 8 -14.92 8.91 9.69
CA GLY A 8 -15.30 8.67 11.09
C GLY A 8 -14.83 7.31 11.61
N VAL A 9 -14.89 6.26 10.79
CA VAL A 9 -14.44 4.92 11.21
C VAL A 9 -12.92 4.83 11.34
N LEU A 10 -12.18 5.54 10.49
CA LEU A 10 -10.72 5.54 10.47
C LEU A 10 -10.12 6.49 11.52
N CYS A 11 -10.71 7.68 11.69
CA CYS A 11 -10.22 8.76 12.54
C CYS A 11 -10.73 8.69 13.99
N ASP A 12 -11.81 7.94 14.28
CA ASP A 12 -12.25 7.77 15.67
C ASP A 12 -11.34 6.81 16.43
N CYS A 13 -10.61 7.33 17.41
CA CYS A 13 -9.77 6.55 18.33
C CYS A 13 -10.57 5.45 19.06
N ARG A 14 -11.89 5.62 19.22
CA ARG A 14 -12.81 4.69 19.89
C ARG A 14 -13.15 3.45 19.06
N ARG A 15 -12.86 3.44 17.76
CA ARG A 15 -13.14 2.28 16.89
C ARG A 15 -12.07 1.20 17.08
N PRO A 16 -12.46 -0.08 17.20
CA PRO A 16 -11.53 -1.17 17.50
C PRO A 16 -10.48 -1.30 16.39
N LEU A 17 -9.22 -1.50 16.80
CA LEU A 17 -8.09 -1.63 15.88
C LEU A 17 -8.27 -2.75 14.85
N LYS A 18 -8.96 -3.84 15.24
CA LYS A 18 -9.30 -4.95 14.34
C LYS A 18 -10.15 -4.49 13.14
N LEU A 19 -11.08 -3.57 13.35
CA LEU A 19 -11.89 -2.98 12.27
C LEU A 19 -11.02 -2.08 11.40
N LYS A 20 -10.17 -1.24 12.01
CA LYS A 20 -9.23 -0.37 11.29
C LYS A 20 -8.23 -1.14 10.44
N GLY A 21 -7.75 -2.30 10.92
CA GLY A 21 -6.89 -3.21 10.14
C GLY A 21 -7.59 -3.81 8.93
N LYS A 22 -8.86 -4.24 9.07
CA LYS A 22 -9.66 -4.68 7.93
C LYS A 22 -9.84 -3.56 6.89
N PHE A 23 -10.18 -2.35 7.34
CA PHE A 23 -10.30 -1.19 6.45
C PHE A 23 -8.97 -0.85 5.76
N TYR A 24 -7.87 -0.85 6.51
CA TYR A 24 -6.54 -0.62 5.96
C TYR A 24 -6.25 -1.61 4.82
N ARG A 25 -6.44 -2.90 5.08
CA ARG A 25 -6.21 -3.96 4.09
C ARG A 25 -7.12 -3.86 2.88
N MET A 26 -8.39 -3.48 3.06
CA MET A 26 -9.42 -3.51 2.02
C MET A 26 -9.45 -2.24 1.16
N THR A 27 -9.14 -1.07 1.74
CA THR A 27 -9.37 0.23 1.08
C THR A 27 -8.10 1.07 0.96
N ILE A 28 -7.33 1.19 2.04
CA ILE A 28 -6.15 2.05 2.07
C ILE A 28 -5.00 1.42 1.28
N ARG A 29 -4.74 0.13 1.52
CA ARG A 29 -3.65 -0.60 0.88
C ARG A 29 -3.79 -0.65 -0.65
N PRO A 30 -4.97 -0.99 -1.23
CA PRO A 30 -5.14 -0.95 -2.69
C PRO A 30 -5.02 0.46 -3.25
N ALA A 31 -5.56 1.48 -2.57
CA ALA A 31 -5.45 2.87 -3.03
C ALA A 31 -3.99 3.35 -3.07
N MET A 32 -3.22 3.11 -2.00
CA MET A 32 -1.80 3.45 -1.96
C MET A 32 -0.96 2.66 -2.99
N LEU A 33 -1.32 1.40 -3.26
CA LEU A 33 -0.62 0.59 -4.24
C LEU A 33 -0.91 1.03 -5.68
N TYR A 34 -2.17 1.37 -5.99
CA TYR A 34 -2.57 1.85 -7.32
C TYR A 34 -1.74 3.06 -7.78
N ASP A 35 -1.52 4.03 -6.88
CA ASP A 35 -0.68 5.20 -7.15
C ASP A 35 0.77 4.85 -7.55
N THR A 36 1.20 3.61 -7.28
CA THR A 36 2.58 3.15 -7.49
C THR A 36 2.71 2.10 -8.59
N GLU A 37 1.60 1.65 -9.19
CA GLU A 37 1.59 0.69 -10.30
C GLU A 37 2.13 1.27 -11.61
N CYS A 38 2.11 2.60 -11.77
CA CYS A 38 2.47 3.25 -13.04
C CYS A 38 3.87 3.87 -13.09
N TRP A 39 4.69 3.79 -12.02
CA TRP A 39 5.98 4.47 -11.95
C TRP A 39 7.17 3.51 -11.88
N ALA A 40 8.35 3.96 -12.34
CA ALA A 40 9.63 3.32 -12.01
C ALA A 40 9.92 3.52 -10.51
N VAL A 41 9.40 2.63 -9.67
CA VAL A 41 9.49 2.76 -8.22
C VAL A 41 10.92 2.53 -7.75
N LYS A 42 11.61 3.62 -7.40
CA LYS A 42 12.93 3.61 -6.76
C LYS A 42 12.81 3.27 -5.28
N HIS A 43 13.90 2.80 -4.66
CA HIS A 43 13.97 2.56 -3.21
C HIS A 43 13.50 3.76 -2.36
N GLN A 44 13.79 4.99 -2.80
CA GLN A 44 13.31 6.20 -2.12
C GLN A 44 11.78 6.31 -2.11
N HIS A 45 11.09 5.85 -3.15
CA HIS A 45 9.62 5.87 -3.20
C HIS A 45 9.04 4.85 -2.24
N VAL A 46 9.60 3.63 -2.19
CA VAL A 46 9.19 2.60 -1.23
C VAL A 46 9.33 3.11 0.21
N HIS A 47 10.47 3.75 0.53
CA HIS A 47 10.69 4.33 1.85
C HIS A 47 9.69 5.45 2.16
N LYS A 48 9.45 6.38 1.23
CA LYS A 48 8.45 7.45 1.40
C LYS A 48 7.05 6.91 1.64
N MET A 49 6.66 5.84 0.94
CA MET A 49 5.38 5.16 1.13
C MET A 49 5.31 4.47 2.50
N GLY A 50 6.39 3.83 2.97
CA GLY A 50 6.47 3.28 4.32
C GLY A 50 6.33 4.34 5.41
N VAL A 51 6.93 5.52 5.23
CA VAL A 51 6.77 6.66 6.15
C VAL A 51 5.34 7.19 6.14
N ALA A 52 4.71 7.29 4.96
CA ALA A 52 3.31 7.71 4.82
C ALA A 52 2.35 6.71 5.49
N GLU A 53 2.57 5.41 5.30
CA GLU A 53 1.83 4.33 5.96
C GLU A 53 1.90 4.48 7.49
N ILE A 54 3.11 4.57 8.06
CA ILE A 54 3.29 4.72 9.51
C ILE A 54 2.60 5.99 10.03
N ARG A 55 2.68 7.10 9.30
CA ARG A 55 2.02 8.36 9.71
C ARG A 55 0.50 8.22 9.73
N MET A 56 -0.08 7.54 8.75
CA MET A 56 -1.52 7.27 8.70
C MET A 56 -1.95 6.30 9.78
N LEU A 57 -1.22 5.21 10.01
CA LEU A 57 -1.50 4.24 11.07
C LEU A 57 -1.43 4.89 12.46
N ARG A 58 -0.44 5.75 12.71
CA ARG A 58 -0.34 6.52 13.96
C ARG A 58 -1.55 7.43 14.16
N GLY A 59 -1.93 8.20 13.13
CA GLY A 59 -3.11 9.07 13.19
C GLY A 59 -4.40 8.28 13.41
N MET A 60 -4.59 7.17 12.70
CA MET A 60 -5.74 6.28 12.88
C MET A 60 -5.81 5.69 14.28
N CYS A 61 -4.68 5.27 14.86
CA CYS A 61 -4.64 4.70 16.20
C CYS A 61 -4.63 5.76 17.32
N GLY A 62 -4.65 7.06 16.99
CA GLY A 62 -4.54 8.14 17.97
C GLY A 62 -3.16 8.24 18.62
N HIS A 63 -2.14 7.60 18.04
CA HIS A 63 -0.79 7.59 18.58
C HIS A 63 0.00 8.82 18.15
N THR A 64 0.64 9.47 19.11
CA THR A 64 1.50 10.62 18.87
C THR A 64 2.98 10.23 18.88
N ARG A 65 3.88 11.16 18.54
CA ARG A 65 5.32 10.94 18.69
C ARG A 65 5.74 10.73 20.15
N LYS A 66 4.96 11.25 21.11
CA LYS A 66 5.26 11.16 22.55
C LYS A 66 5.10 9.74 23.10
N ASP A 67 4.29 8.91 22.45
CA ASP A 67 4.01 7.55 22.91
C ASP A 67 5.22 6.61 22.75
N LYS A 68 6.27 7.03 22.01
CA LYS A 68 7.51 6.27 21.77
C LYS A 68 7.29 4.81 21.32
N ILE A 69 6.14 4.51 20.73
CA ILE A 69 5.81 3.19 20.19
C ILE A 69 6.67 2.93 18.95
N ARG A 70 7.24 1.72 18.87
CA ARG A 70 8.02 1.28 17.72
C ARG A 70 7.14 1.13 16.49
N ASN A 71 7.71 1.38 15.32
CA ASN A 71 6.96 1.25 14.06
C ASN A 71 6.53 -0.20 13.80
N GLU A 72 7.33 -1.19 14.24
CA GLU A 72 6.97 -2.61 14.11
C GLU A 72 5.71 -2.95 14.91
N ASP A 73 5.57 -2.44 16.14
CA ASP A 73 4.38 -2.68 16.97
C ASP A 73 3.12 -2.12 16.33
N ILE A 74 3.22 -0.96 15.70
CA ILE A 74 2.10 -0.33 14.99
C ILE A 74 1.71 -1.16 13.76
N ARG A 75 2.70 -1.65 13.00
CA ARG A 75 2.47 -2.52 11.83
C ARG A 75 1.87 -3.86 12.25
N GLY A 76 2.36 -4.47 13.32
CA GLY A 76 1.89 -5.75 13.85
C GLY A 76 0.43 -5.70 14.30
N LYS A 77 0.01 -4.62 14.96
CA LYS A 77 -1.38 -4.46 15.41
C LYS A 77 -2.40 -4.33 14.28
N VAL A 78 -1.98 -3.84 13.11
CA VAL A 78 -2.87 -3.55 11.97
C VAL A 78 -2.67 -4.54 10.80
N GLY A 79 -1.59 -5.30 10.81
CA GLY A 79 -1.21 -6.21 9.70
C GLY A 79 -0.81 -5.44 8.44
N ALA A 80 -0.15 -4.30 8.62
CA ALA A 80 0.11 -3.33 7.57
C ALA A 80 1.59 -3.34 7.15
N GLU A 81 1.87 -3.98 6.01
CA GLU A 81 3.20 -3.96 5.39
C GLU A 81 3.09 -3.59 3.92
N ILE A 82 3.15 -2.29 3.61
CA ILE A 82 3.03 -1.82 2.23
C ILE A 82 4.29 -2.07 1.41
N GLU A 83 5.48 -1.95 2.00
CA GLU A 83 6.77 -2.07 1.30
C GLU A 83 6.94 -3.43 0.64
N GLY A 84 6.64 -4.52 1.37
CA GLY A 84 6.67 -5.88 0.83
C GLY A 84 5.70 -6.06 -0.33
N LYS A 85 4.49 -5.49 -0.24
CA LYS A 85 3.50 -5.55 -1.33
C LYS A 85 3.88 -4.73 -2.54
N MET A 86 4.54 -3.58 -2.35
CA MET A 86 5.06 -2.81 -3.48
C MET A 86 6.11 -3.61 -4.25
N ARG A 87 7.05 -4.25 -3.54
CA ARG A 87 8.06 -5.12 -4.18
C ARG A 87 7.42 -6.30 -4.91
N GLU A 88 6.46 -6.97 -4.30
CA GLU A 88 5.72 -8.07 -4.93
C GLU A 88 5.00 -7.60 -6.21
N ASN A 89 4.34 -6.44 -6.17
CA ASN A 89 3.61 -5.91 -7.32
C ASN A 89 4.57 -5.50 -8.45
N GLN A 90 5.74 -4.94 -8.13
CA GLN A 90 6.79 -4.68 -9.11
C GLN A 90 7.26 -5.97 -9.80
N LEU A 91 7.57 -7.01 -9.03
CA LEU A 91 8.03 -8.29 -9.59
C LEU A 91 6.95 -8.92 -10.48
N ARG A 92 5.69 -8.84 -10.06
CA ARG A 92 4.54 -9.26 -10.88
C ARG A 92 4.44 -8.45 -12.17
N TRP A 93 4.56 -7.13 -12.12
CA TRP A 93 4.53 -6.28 -13.31
C TRP A 93 5.70 -6.56 -14.25
N PHE A 94 6.92 -6.70 -13.72
CA PHE A 94 8.10 -7.07 -14.50
C PHE A 94 7.90 -8.43 -15.18
N GLY A 95 7.36 -9.41 -14.46
CA GLY A 95 6.99 -10.71 -15.02
C GLY A 95 5.98 -10.60 -16.16
N LEU A 96 4.98 -9.71 -16.07
CA LEU A 96 4.04 -9.43 -17.15
C LEU A 96 4.71 -8.79 -18.37
N VAL A 97 5.61 -7.83 -18.15
CA VAL A 97 6.36 -7.17 -19.23
C VAL A 97 7.26 -8.18 -19.97
N GLN A 98 7.95 -9.05 -19.24
CA GLN A 98 8.80 -10.10 -19.82
C GLN A 98 7.99 -11.16 -20.58
N ARG A 99 6.73 -11.41 -20.18
CA ARG A 99 5.81 -12.35 -20.83
C ARG A 99 5.05 -11.75 -22.02
N ARG A 100 5.22 -10.46 -22.35
CA ARG A 100 4.61 -9.91 -23.56
C ARG A 100 5.32 -10.49 -24.79
N PRO A 101 4.61 -11.14 -25.72
CA PRO A 101 5.23 -11.66 -26.92
C PRO A 101 5.78 -10.49 -27.75
N ARG A 102 7.07 -10.54 -28.10
CA ARG A 102 7.67 -9.62 -29.07
C ARG A 102 7.14 -9.97 -30.45
N GLY A 103 6.04 -9.33 -30.84
CA GLY A 103 5.52 -9.32 -32.21
C GLY A 103 4.88 -10.63 -32.67
N ARG A 104 3.62 -10.54 -33.11
CA ARG A 104 3.16 -11.39 -34.22
C ARG A 104 3.88 -10.90 -35.47
N GLY A 105 5.07 -11.42 -35.73
CA GLY A 105 5.70 -11.31 -37.03
C GLY A 105 4.89 -12.14 -38.02
N SER A 106 4.24 -11.47 -38.96
CA SER A 106 3.82 -12.04 -40.23
C SER A 106 5.02 -12.76 -40.88
N GLY A 107 5.01 -14.10 -40.85
CA GLY A 107 5.96 -14.90 -41.64
C GLY A 107 5.58 -14.85 -43.12
N PRO A 108 6.55 -14.79 -44.06
CA PRO A 108 6.25 -14.76 -45.48
C PRO A 108 5.67 -16.12 -45.90
N LYS A 109 4.55 -16.09 -46.63
CA LYS A 109 4.07 -17.25 -47.37
C LYS A 109 4.96 -17.40 -48.60
N GLY A 110 5.79 -18.44 -48.59
CA GLY A 110 6.38 -19.06 -49.77
C GLY A 110 5.68 -20.39 -50.05
#